data_AF-A0A6A6HJL2-F1
#
_entry.id   AF-A0A6A6HJL2-F1
#
_cell.length_a   1.000
_cell.length_b   1.000
_cell.length_c   1.000
_cell.angle_alpha   90.00
_cell.angle_beta   90.00
_cell.angle_gamma   90.00
#
_symmetry.space_group_name_H-M   'P 1'
#
loop_
_entity.id
_entity.type
_entity.pdbx_description
1 polymer ?
#
loop_
_entity_poly.entity_id
_entity_poly.type
_entity_poly.pdbx_seq_one_letter_code
_entity_poly.pdbx_strand_id
1 'polypeptide(L)'
;GRNVDIYIFDSGINISHPEFGGRASNFQGIDVTPYYDGEDRFMTDTTPNRHGTCIASLAGGRLGGAAKHANIINVKVCGIQRSAESAGVVRALGDVRKEHNAKRWRSRRAPFAGSVINMSFGGIGYSRAMATAIKKVDKAGIPVVVSAGNLNTLTYSRSPCNIRDTICVAAVDNGYRKANWSNYGPEVAIAAPGQDIICASFQDGRFGYQIDDGTSLATAYVSGTLAQFISYEKLRSNTALVRKRMVDNSIDGILEGFSRTTPNRLNNN
;
A
#
# COMPACT_ATOMS: atom_id res chain seq x y z
N GLY A 1 10.46 -2.56 -10.30
CA GLY A 1 10.58 -2.44 -8.83
C GLY A 1 12.00 -2.53 -8.30
N ARG A 2 13.02 -2.94 -9.08
CA ARG A 2 14.39 -3.06 -8.56
C ARG A 2 14.85 -1.75 -7.90
N ASN A 3 15.44 -1.86 -6.72
CA ASN A 3 15.94 -0.74 -5.90
C ASN A 3 14.86 0.23 -5.40
N VAL A 4 13.58 -0.16 -5.44
CA VAL A 4 12.48 0.59 -4.83
C VAL A 4 12.05 -0.11 -3.55
N ASP A 5 11.89 0.67 -2.50
CA ASP A 5 11.35 0.19 -1.22
C ASP A 5 9.84 0.42 -1.16
N ILE A 6 9.06 -0.65 -1.02
CA ILE A 6 7.62 -0.55 -0.75
C ILE A 6 7.43 -0.76 0.76
N TYR A 7 7.07 0.32 1.46
CA TYR A 7 6.75 0.28 2.87
C TYR A 7 5.29 -0.13 3.06
N ILE A 8 5.08 -1.27 3.70
CA ILE A 8 3.75 -1.81 3.98
C ILE A 8 3.39 -1.44 5.41
N PHE A 9 2.47 -0.49 5.56
CA PHE A 9 1.93 -0.08 6.85
C PHE A 9 0.73 -1.00 7.13
N ASP A 10 0.90 -1.98 8.00
CA ASP A 10 -0.13 -2.98 8.25
C ASP A 10 0.07 -3.69 9.61
N SER A 11 -0.42 -4.92 9.72
CA SER A 11 -0.43 -5.80 10.88
C SER A 11 0.87 -6.57 11.13
N GLY A 12 1.91 -6.30 10.34
CA GLY A 12 3.16 -7.07 10.32
C GLY A 12 3.31 -7.86 9.02
N ILE A 13 4.45 -8.54 8.86
CA ILE A 13 4.74 -9.41 7.71
C ILE A 13 5.52 -10.61 8.22
N ASN A 14 5.17 -11.82 7.76
CA ASN A 14 6.10 -12.94 7.81
C ASN A 14 7.19 -12.77 6.74
N ILE A 15 8.24 -12.03 7.07
CA ILE A 15 9.32 -11.68 6.12
C ILE A 15 10.10 -12.90 5.61
N SER A 16 9.98 -14.05 6.30
CA SER A 16 10.55 -15.33 5.89
C SER A 16 9.70 -16.10 4.87
N HIS A 17 8.54 -15.57 4.47
CA HIS A 17 7.71 -16.21 3.45
C HIS A 17 8.46 -16.25 2.10
N PRO A 18 8.45 -17.39 1.37
CA PRO A 18 9.23 -17.55 0.13
C PRO A 18 8.84 -16.62 -1.01
N GLU A 19 7.66 -15.99 -0.95
CA GLU A 19 7.29 -14.90 -1.85
C GLU A 19 8.35 -13.80 -1.89
N PHE A 20 9.00 -13.54 -0.76
CA PHE A 20 9.93 -12.44 -0.63
C PHE A 20 11.35 -12.82 -1.02
N GLY A 21 11.77 -14.08 -0.84
CA GLY A 21 13.10 -14.56 -1.23
C GLY A 21 14.23 -13.69 -0.67
N GLY A 22 14.10 -13.24 0.59
CA GLY A 22 15.07 -12.37 1.26
C GLY A 22 14.92 -10.87 0.96
N ARG A 23 13.94 -10.45 0.14
CA ARG A 23 13.69 -9.03 -0.17
C ARG A 23 12.78 -8.32 0.84
N ALA A 24 12.23 -9.05 1.80
CA ALA A 24 11.43 -8.47 2.88
C ALA A 24 12.27 -8.29 4.15
N SER A 25 12.14 -7.14 4.81
CA SER A 25 12.83 -6.86 6.08
C SER A 25 11.96 -6.01 7.00
N ASN A 26 12.17 -6.14 8.31
CA ASN A 26 11.58 -5.22 9.28
C ASN A 26 12.16 -3.82 9.14
N PHE A 27 11.30 -2.82 9.21
CA PHE A 27 11.74 -1.42 9.19
C PHE A 27 12.74 -1.15 10.32
N GLN A 28 13.86 -0.52 9.99
CA GLN A 28 14.98 -0.29 10.92
C GLN A 28 15.60 -1.55 11.54
N GLY A 29 15.26 -2.75 11.05
CA GLY A 29 15.78 -4.00 11.60
C GLY A 29 15.29 -4.31 13.02
N ILE A 30 14.16 -3.73 13.44
CA ILE A 30 13.58 -3.94 14.77
C ILE A 30 12.67 -5.17 14.78
N ASP A 31 12.54 -5.82 15.95
CA ASP A 31 11.63 -6.96 16.14
C ASP A 31 10.29 -6.56 16.78
N VAL A 32 10.23 -5.37 17.39
CA VAL A 32 9.06 -4.84 18.09
C VAL A 32 8.75 -3.44 17.55
N THR A 33 7.49 -3.20 17.16
CA THR A 33 7.08 -1.90 16.62
C THR A 33 6.93 -0.84 17.71
N PRO A 34 7.40 0.41 17.47
CA PRO A 34 7.15 1.57 18.32
C PRO A 34 5.92 2.38 17.85
N TYR A 35 5.12 1.84 16.93
CA TYR A 35 4.00 2.53 16.28
C TYR A 35 2.63 1.98 16.67
N TYR A 36 2.60 1.02 17.59
CA TYR A 36 1.39 0.40 18.12
C TYR A 36 1.61 0.06 19.59
N ASP A 37 0.70 0.50 20.46
CA ASP A 37 0.86 0.39 21.92
C ASP A 37 0.10 -0.80 22.53
N GLY A 38 -0.58 -1.62 21.71
CA GLY A 38 -1.22 -2.86 22.16
C GLY A 38 -0.23 -3.97 22.53
N GLU A 39 -0.72 -5.17 22.86
CA GLU A 39 0.15 -6.29 23.27
C GLU A 39 0.87 -6.96 22.09
N ASP A 40 0.20 -7.06 20.95
CA ASP A 40 0.73 -7.66 19.72
C ASP A 40 1.65 -6.69 18.97
N ARG A 41 2.88 -6.49 19.49
CA ARG A 41 3.87 -5.54 18.93
C ARG A 41 5.01 -6.19 18.17
N PHE A 42 5.13 -7.52 18.22
CA PHE A 42 6.13 -8.20 17.40
C PHE A 42 5.82 -8.00 15.92
N MET A 43 6.87 -7.79 15.12
CA MET A 43 6.74 -7.41 13.71
C MET A 43 6.10 -8.50 12.82
N THR A 44 6.01 -9.73 13.32
CA THR A 44 5.30 -10.82 12.65
C THR A 44 3.81 -10.51 12.53
N ASP A 45 3.23 -10.96 11.42
CA ASP A 45 1.80 -10.87 11.20
C ASP A 45 1.05 -11.96 11.98
N THR A 46 0.21 -11.57 12.92
CA THR A 46 -0.53 -12.49 13.79
C THR A 46 -2.04 -12.43 13.51
N THR A 47 -2.47 -11.64 12.53
CA THR A 47 -3.90 -11.52 12.18
C THR A 47 -4.44 -12.83 11.61
N PRO A 48 -5.70 -13.23 11.85
CA PRO A 48 -6.22 -14.52 11.37
C PRO A 48 -6.04 -14.77 9.87
N ASN A 49 -6.17 -13.72 9.05
CA ASN A 49 -5.98 -13.76 7.60
C ASN A 49 -4.57 -13.34 7.16
N ARG A 50 -3.61 -13.13 8.07
CA ARG A 50 -2.25 -12.69 7.72
C ARG A 50 -2.25 -11.50 6.76
N HIS A 51 -3.06 -10.49 7.10
CA HIS A 51 -3.40 -9.39 6.20
C HIS A 51 -2.16 -8.67 5.68
N GLY A 52 -1.21 -8.29 6.54
CA GLY A 52 -0.02 -7.57 6.09
C GLY A 52 0.89 -8.41 5.20
N THR A 53 0.97 -9.72 5.46
CA THR A 53 1.70 -10.68 4.61
C THR A 53 1.02 -10.84 3.24
N CYS A 54 -0.30 -10.92 3.22
CA CYS A 54 -1.11 -10.94 2.00
C CYS A 54 -0.84 -9.68 1.16
N ILE A 55 -0.96 -8.48 1.74
CA ILE A 55 -0.71 -7.19 1.07
C ILE A 55 0.73 -7.09 0.55
N ALA A 56 1.70 -7.47 1.37
CA ALA A 56 3.10 -7.48 0.98
C ALA A 56 3.37 -8.39 -0.24
N SER A 57 2.73 -9.56 -0.28
CA SER A 57 2.89 -10.51 -1.38
C SER A 57 2.33 -10.00 -2.71
N LEU A 58 1.23 -9.25 -2.68
CA LEU A 58 0.63 -8.65 -3.88
C LEU A 58 1.41 -7.42 -4.35
N ALA A 59 2.01 -6.66 -3.43
CA ALA A 59 2.84 -5.52 -3.80
C ALA A 59 4.17 -5.95 -4.46
N GLY A 60 4.84 -6.99 -3.96
CA GLY A 60 6.16 -7.38 -4.46
C GLY A 60 6.61 -8.81 -4.20
N GLY A 61 5.68 -9.75 -4.01
CA GLY A 61 5.96 -11.19 -4.05
C GLY A 61 6.52 -11.65 -5.40
N ARG A 62 7.16 -12.82 -5.41
CA ARG A 62 7.72 -13.49 -6.59
C ARG A 62 6.63 -14.03 -7.52
N LEU A 63 5.56 -14.60 -7.00
CA LEU A 63 4.51 -15.20 -7.84
C LEU A 63 3.41 -14.19 -8.16
N GLY A 64 2.66 -13.76 -7.15
CA GLY A 64 1.50 -12.87 -7.29
C GLY A 64 1.82 -11.37 -7.24
N GLY A 65 3.06 -10.99 -6.98
CA GLY A 65 3.43 -9.59 -6.77
C GLY A 65 3.51 -8.78 -8.06
N ALA A 66 2.98 -7.55 -8.03
CA ALA A 66 3.16 -6.59 -9.11
C ALA A 66 4.64 -6.21 -9.26
N ALA A 67 5.36 -5.81 -8.21
CA ALA A 67 6.78 -5.44 -8.30
C ALA A 67 7.72 -6.54 -7.80
N LYS A 68 7.90 -7.61 -8.58
CA LYS A 68 8.67 -8.83 -8.22
C LYS A 68 10.15 -8.63 -7.81
N HIS A 69 10.71 -7.45 -8.07
CA HIS A 69 12.08 -7.09 -7.69
C HIS A 69 12.17 -5.92 -6.70
N ALA A 70 11.04 -5.47 -6.14
CA ALA A 70 11.05 -4.47 -5.08
C ALA A 70 11.55 -5.05 -3.76
N ASN A 71 12.05 -4.16 -2.90
CA ASN A 71 12.25 -4.47 -1.49
C ASN A 71 10.93 -4.23 -0.77
N ILE A 72 10.55 -5.15 0.12
CA ILE A 72 9.35 -5.02 0.95
C ILE A 72 9.79 -4.65 2.36
N ILE A 73 9.30 -3.53 2.87
CA ILE A 73 9.68 -3.05 4.19
C ILE A 73 8.46 -3.12 5.11
N ASN A 74 8.53 -4.00 6.11
CA ASN A 74 7.47 -4.22 7.08
C ASN A 74 7.42 -3.05 8.09
N VAL A 75 6.29 -2.33 8.14
CA VAL A 75 6.02 -1.27 9.11
C VAL A 75 4.73 -1.63 9.85
N LYS A 76 4.86 -2.33 10.99
CA LYS A 76 3.69 -2.73 11.78
C LYS A 76 3.09 -1.52 12.51
N VAL A 77 1.83 -1.19 12.23
CA VAL A 77 1.10 -0.05 12.83
C VAL A 77 -0.23 -0.47 13.48
N CYS A 78 -0.59 -1.74 13.39
CA CYS A 78 -1.70 -2.34 14.11
C CYS A 78 -1.36 -3.78 14.53
N GLY A 79 -2.07 -4.29 15.52
CA GLY A 79 -1.97 -5.68 15.95
C GLY A 79 -3.09 -6.57 15.38
N ILE A 80 -3.34 -7.69 16.05
CA ILE A 80 -4.35 -8.70 15.69
C ILE A 80 -5.76 -8.14 15.44
N GLN A 81 -6.13 -7.05 16.12
CA GLN A 81 -7.44 -6.39 15.96
C GLN A 81 -7.54 -5.52 14.70
N ARG A 82 -6.45 -5.36 13.93
CA ARG A 82 -6.38 -4.53 12.71
C ARG A 82 -6.81 -3.08 12.89
N SER A 83 -6.68 -2.56 14.11
CA SER A 83 -6.92 -1.15 14.45
C SER A 83 -5.60 -0.41 14.57
N ALA A 84 -5.37 0.58 13.71
CA ALA A 84 -4.17 1.41 13.71
C ALA A 84 -4.44 2.75 14.38
N GLU A 85 -3.58 3.14 15.31
CA GLU A 85 -3.69 4.42 15.99
C GLU A 85 -3.14 5.54 15.12
N SER A 86 -3.91 6.63 14.97
CA SER A 86 -3.51 7.76 14.12
C SER A 86 -2.15 8.35 14.51
N ALA A 87 -1.82 8.42 15.81
CA ALA A 87 -0.55 8.93 16.29
C ALA A 87 0.63 8.03 15.87
N GLY A 88 0.48 6.72 16.04
CA GLY A 88 1.45 5.72 15.60
C GLY A 88 1.72 5.77 14.10
N VAL A 89 0.66 5.86 13.29
CA VAL A 89 0.77 6.00 11.83
C VAL A 89 1.48 7.31 11.43
N VAL A 90 1.12 8.44 12.05
CA VAL A 90 1.78 9.74 11.79
C VAL A 90 3.27 9.69 12.14
N ARG A 91 3.63 9.03 13.25
CA ARG A 91 5.03 8.81 13.65
C ARG A 91 5.77 7.96 12.61
N ALA A 92 5.19 6.84 12.21
CA ALA A 92 5.76 5.94 11.19
C ALA A 92 6.00 6.65 9.84
N LEU A 93 5.03 7.45 9.36
CA LEU A 93 5.18 8.29 8.16
C LEU A 93 6.38 9.25 8.30
N GLY A 94 6.55 9.85 9.48
CA GLY A 94 7.66 10.73 9.79
C GLY A 94 9.01 10.04 9.72
N ASP A 95 9.12 8.82 10.25
CA ASP A 95 10.37 8.06 10.28
C ASP A 95 10.71 7.42 8.93
N VAL A 96 9.73 6.90 8.19
CA VAL A 96 9.92 6.43 6.80
C VAL A 96 10.41 7.57 5.91
N ARG A 97 9.87 8.78 6.06
CA ARG A 97 10.35 9.96 5.34
C ARG A 97 11.82 10.27 5.65
N LYS A 98 12.24 10.16 6.91
CA LYS A 98 13.66 10.37 7.30
C LYS A 98 14.56 9.32 6.65
N GLU A 99 14.17 8.03 6.71
CA GLU A 99 14.95 6.94 6.11
C GLU A 99 15.05 7.09 4.59
N HIS A 100 13.94 7.42 3.91
CA HIS A 100 13.94 7.71 2.47
C HIS A 100 14.92 8.82 2.11
N ASN A 101 14.90 9.94 2.84
CA ASN A 101 15.82 11.06 2.60
C ASN A 101 17.28 10.67 2.85
N ALA A 102 17.55 9.89 3.90
CA ALA A 102 18.88 9.37 4.19
C ALA A 102 19.38 8.42 3.10
N LYS A 103 18.52 7.51 2.59
CA LYS A 103 18.84 6.63 1.45
C LYS A 103 19.08 7.44 0.17
N ARG A 104 18.24 8.42 -0.13
CA ARG A 104 18.41 9.35 -1.28
C ARG A 104 19.71 10.13 -1.21
N TRP A 105 20.13 10.57 -0.02
CA TRP A 105 21.41 11.24 0.16
C TRP A 105 22.59 10.28 -0.05
N ARG A 106 22.51 9.06 0.50
CA ARG A 106 23.50 7.99 0.32
C ARG A 106 23.54 7.42 -1.10
N SER A 107 22.47 7.53 -1.88
CA SER A 107 22.33 6.88 -3.20
C SER A 107 23.25 7.44 -4.28
N ARG A 108 24.09 8.43 -3.97
CA ARG A 108 25.27 8.76 -4.78
C ARG A 108 26.31 7.61 -4.78
N ARG A 109 26.20 6.65 -3.84
CA ARG A 109 27.13 5.53 -3.61
C ARG A 109 26.49 4.12 -3.68
N ALA A 110 25.15 4.02 -3.72
CA ALA A 110 24.42 2.75 -3.82
C ALA A 110 23.12 2.92 -4.62
N PRO A 111 22.64 1.90 -5.35
CA PRO A 111 21.48 2.08 -6.20
C PRO A 111 20.18 2.08 -5.36
N PHE A 112 19.60 3.27 -5.17
CA PHE A 112 18.27 3.49 -4.62
C PHE A 112 17.45 4.29 -5.65
N ALA A 113 16.28 3.77 -6.01
CA ALA A 113 15.41 4.37 -7.03
C ALA A 113 14.26 5.18 -6.42
N GLY A 114 13.84 4.89 -5.19
CA GLY A 114 12.80 5.61 -4.50
C GLY A 114 12.00 4.73 -3.56
N SER A 115 10.82 5.20 -3.17
CA SER A 115 9.95 4.48 -2.25
C SER A 115 8.48 4.68 -2.60
N VAL A 116 7.65 3.74 -2.17
CA VAL A 116 6.19 3.80 -2.16
C VAL A 116 5.71 3.43 -0.76
N ILE A 117 4.66 4.09 -0.26
CA ILE A 117 3.99 3.70 0.99
C ILE A 117 2.62 3.13 0.65
N ASN A 118 2.33 1.95 1.15
CA ASN A 118 1.04 1.30 1.06
C ASN A 118 0.35 1.34 2.44
N MET A 119 -0.84 1.92 2.51
CA MET A 119 -1.69 1.92 3.72
C MET A 119 -3.02 1.24 3.40
N SER A 120 -3.10 -0.05 3.68
CA SER A 120 -4.26 -0.90 3.41
C SER A 120 -5.23 -0.95 4.60
N PHE A 121 -5.55 0.23 5.13
CA PHE A 121 -6.50 0.44 6.22
C PHE A 121 -7.18 1.79 6.07
N GLY A 122 -8.29 1.99 6.79
CA GLY A 122 -8.99 3.25 6.82
C GLY A 122 -9.85 3.40 8.07
N GLY A 123 -10.20 4.65 8.35
CA GLY A 123 -11.07 5.04 9.45
C GLY A 123 -12.10 6.07 9.01
N ILE A 124 -12.89 6.55 9.97
CA ILE A 124 -13.93 7.56 9.74
C ILE A 124 -13.36 8.95 10.04
N GLY A 125 -13.81 9.95 9.28
CA GLY A 125 -13.52 11.36 9.49
C GLY A 125 -12.32 11.85 8.69
N TYR A 126 -11.87 13.07 9.00
CA TYR A 126 -10.69 13.67 8.40
C TYR A 126 -9.64 13.94 9.49
N SER A 127 -8.42 13.44 9.29
CA SER A 127 -7.31 13.67 10.22
C SER A 127 -6.35 14.72 9.67
N ARG A 128 -6.35 15.92 10.27
CA ARG A 128 -5.43 17.01 9.90
C ARG A 128 -3.97 16.65 10.17
N ALA A 129 -3.72 15.89 11.24
CA ALA A 129 -2.38 15.40 11.57
C ALA A 129 -1.87 14.42 10.51
N MET A 130 -2.71 13.44 10.11
CA MET A 130 -2.42 12.50 9.04
C MET A 130 -2.18 13.24 7.71
N ALA A 131 -3.06 14.18 7.35
CA ALA A 131 -2.93 14.97 6.13
C ALA A 131 -1.63 15.78 6.09
N THR A 132 -1.23 16.37 7.23
CA THR A 132 0.03 17.10 7.34
C THR A 132 1.24 16.17 7.19
N ALA A 133 1.19 14.97 7.77
CA ALA A 133 2.25 13.96 7.65
C ALA A 133 2.38 13.45 6.22
N ILE A 134 1.26 13.07 5.58
CA ILE A 134 1.20 12.61 4.19
C ILE A 134 1.70 13.69 3.24
N LYS A 135 1.31 14.96 3.41
CA LYS A 135 1.84 16.06 2.61
C LYS A 135 3.36 16.20 2.71
N LYS A 136 3.95 15.97 3.90
CA LYS A 136 5.41 16.00 4.08
C LYS A 136 6.10 14.81 3.40
N VAL A 137 5.46 13.65 3.39
CA VAL A 137 5.92 12.42 2.72
C VAL A 137 5.84 12.57 1.21
N ASP A 138 4.74 13.09 0.68
CA ASP A 138 4.55 13.38 -0.73
C ASP A 138 5.61 14.36 -1.25
N LYS A 139 5.82 15.48 -0.53
CA LYS A 139 6.88 16.45 -0.85
C LYS A 139 8.29 15.87 -0.79
N ALA A 140 8.52 14.79 -0.06
CA ALA A 140 9.81 14.11 -0.05
C ALA A 140 10.02 13.22 -1.28
N GLY A 141 8.99 13.01 -2.10
CA GLY A 141 9.04 12.19 -3.30
C GLY A 141 8.48 10.78 -3.13
N ILE A 142 7.70 10.51 -2.09
CA ILE A 142 7.17 9.18 -1.77
C ILE A 142 5.65 9.16 -2.05
N PRO A 143 5.17 8.44 -3.08
CA PRO A 143 3.75 8.24 -3.29
C PRO A 143 3.14 7.44 -2.13
N VAL A 144 1.97 7.87 -1.67
CA VAL A 144 1.20 7.20 -0.61
C VAL A 144 -0.07 6.64 -1.24
N VAL A 145 -0.17 5.33 -1.29
CA VAL A 145 -1.30 4.58 -1.86
C VAL A 145 -2.16 4.07 -0.71
N VAL A 146 -3.46 4.31 -0.79
CA VAL A 146 -4.38 4.05 0.31
C VAL A 146 -5.66 3.36 -0.16
N SER A 147 -6.22 2.50 0.68
CA SER A 147 -7.48 1.80 0.38
C SER A 147 -8.69 2.74 0.46
N ALA A 148 -9.62 2.64 -0.50
CA ALA A 148 -10.87 3.40 -0.44
C ALA A 148 -11.81 2.95 0.69
N GLY A 149 -11.71 1.69 1.12
CA GLY A 149 -12.54 1.05 2.14
C GLY A 149 -13.67 0.20 1.55
N ASN A 150 -14.24 -0.66 2.40
CA ASN A 150 -15.09 -1.79 1.98
C ASN A 150 -16.53 -1.68 2.51
N LEU A 151 -17.13 -0.49 2.46
CA LEU A 151 -18.46 -0.22 3.05
C LEU A 151 -19.51 0.23 2.04
N ASN A 152 -19.19 0.24 0.74
CA ASN A 152 -20.05 0.75 -0.32
C ASN A 152 -20.55 2.19 -0.04
N THR A 153 -19.64 3.05 0.42
CA THR A 153 -19.93 4.44 0.80
C THR A 153 -19.05 5.44 0.06
N LEU A 154 -19.44 6.71 0.09
CA LEU A 154 -18.61 7.81 -0.42
C LEU A 154 -17.31 7.94 0.37
N THR A 155 -16.20 8.15 -0.35
CA THR A 155 -14.85 8.29 0.22
C THR A 155 -14.63 9.58 1.01
N TYR A 156 -15.47 10.60 0.84
CA TYR A 156 -15.39 11.89 1.54
C TYR A 156 -15.21 11.78 3.07
N SER A 157 -15.86 10.81 3.71
CA SER A 157 -15.79 10.58 5.16
C SER A 157 -14.75 9.53 5.59
N ARG A 158 -13.87 9.09 4.68
CA ARG A 158 -12.92 7.99 4.89
C ARG A 158 -11.47 8.48 4.87
N SER A 159 -10.80 8.46 6.01
CA SER A 159 -9.36 8.73 6.07
C SER A 159 -8.55 7.44 5.94
N PRO A 160 -7.39 7.42 5.27
CA PRO A 160 -6.72 8.55 4.60
C PRO A 160 -7.16 8.80 3.14
N CYS A 161 -8.11 8.04 2.59
CA CYS A 161 -8.57 8.22 1.20
C CYS A 161 -9.03 9.65 0.87
N ASN A 162 -9.68 10.33 1.82
CA ASN A 162 -10.12 11.72 1.69
C ASN A 162 -8.99 12.77 1.80
N ILE A 163 -7.73 12.34 1.83
CA ILE A 163 -6.57 13.23 1.88
C ILE A 163 -6.03 13.39 0.46
N ARG A 164 -6.06 14.63 -0.05
CA ARG A 164 -5.66 15.01 -1.42
C ARG A 164 -4.32 14.46 -1.90
N ASP A 165 -3.32 14.42 -1.02
CA ASP A 165 -1.95 13.99 -1.38
C ASP A 165 -1.78 12.45 -1.35
N THR A 166 -2.87 11.69 -1.29
CA THR A 166 -2.88 10.22 -1.42
C THR A 166 -3.29 9.76 -2.82
N ILE A 167 -3.07 8.49 -3.11
CA ILE A 167 -3.63 7.78 -4.26
C ILE A 167 -4.64 6.80 -3.68
N CYS A 168 -5.91 7.20 -3.65
CA CYS A 168 -6.96 6.35 -3.13
C CYS A 168 -7.42 5.31 -4.17
N VAL A 169 -7.46 4.04 -3.76
CA VAL A 169 -7.68 2.90 -4.66
C VAL A 169 -8.97 2.17 -4.33
N ALA A 170 -9.86 2.07 -5.32
CA ALA A 170 -11.07 1.28 -5.25
C ALA A 170 -10.85 -0.15 -5.80
N ALA A 171 -11.78 -1.06 -5.51
CA ALA A 171 -11.68 -2.46 -5.91
C ALA A 171 -12.72 -2.83 -6.98
N VAL A 172 -12.28 -3.68 -7.91
CA VAL A 172 -13.13 -4.31 -8.92
C VAL A 172 -12.99 -5.83 -8.89
N ASP A 173 -13.98 -6.51 -9.46
CA ASP A 173 -13.95 -7.93 -9.76
C ASP A 173 -13.21 -8.24 -11.07
N ASN A 174 -13.15 -9.52 -11.45
CA ASN A 174 -12.52 -9.99 -12.69
C ASN A 174 -13.24 -9.54 -13.98
N GLY A 175 -14.45 -8.98 -13.88
CA GLY A 175 -15.21 -8.39 -14.96
C GLY A 175 -15.13 -6.87 -15.02
N TYR A 176 -14.20 -6.25 -14.27
CA TYR A 176 -14.04 -4.80 -14.15
C TYR A 176 -15.25 -4.07 -13.56
N ARG A 177 -16.12 -4.80 -12.86
CA ARG A 177 -17.25 -4.21 -12.14
C ARG A 177 -16.80 -3.84 -10.74
N LYS A 178 -17.27 -2.69 -10.25
CA LYS A 178 -17.06 -2.27 -8.86
C LYS A 178 -17.45 -3.42 -7.93
N ALA A 179 -16.54 -3.87 -7.07
CA ALA A 179 -16.89 -4.82 -6.04
C ALA A 179 -18.03 -4.23 -5.18
N ASN A 180 -19.06 -5.01 -4.86
CA ASN A 180 -20.27 -4.48 -4.23
C ASN A 180 -19.98 -3.72 -2.93
N TRP A 181 -18.94 -4.12 -2.21
CA TRP A 181 -18.46 -3.47 -0.98
C TRP A 181 -17.47 -2.32 -1.21
N SER A 182 -16.89 -2.12 -2.39
CA SER A 182 -15.91 -1.05 -2.61
C SER A 182 -16.55 0.32 -2.43
N ASN A 183 -15.91 1.16 -1.61
CA ASN A 183 -16.19 2.59 -1.56
C ASN A 183 -15.85 3.26 -2.90
N TYR A 184 -16.44 4.43 -3.13
CA TYR A 184 -16.40 5.15 -4.39
C TYR A 184 -16.49 6.67 -4.15
N GLY A 185 -16.27 7.47 -5.18
CA GLY A 185 -16.36 8.93 -5.08
C GLY A 185 -15.22 9.66 -5.78
N PRO A 186 -15.24 10.99 -5.76
CA PRO A 186 -14.27 11.83 -6.47
C PRO A 186 -12.85 11.76 -5.89
N GLU A 187 -12.67 11.28 -4.66
CA GLU A 187 -11.33 11.10 -4.07
C GLU A 187 -10.62 9.84 -4.57
N VAL A 188 -11.35 8.87 -5.14
CA VAL A 188 -10.74 7.70 -5.78
C VAL A 188 -9.91 8.16 -6.98
N ALA A 189 -8.64 7.76 -7.03
CA ALA A 189 -7.76 8.09 -8.14
C ALA A 189 -7.83 7.04 -9.25
N ILE A 190 -7.95 5.76 -8.86
CA ILE A 190 -7.87 4.59 -9.73
C ILE A 190 -8.53 3.37 -9.06
N ALA A 191 -8.95 2.38 -9.85
CA ALA A 191 -9.38 1.08 -9.36
C ALA A 191 -8.39 -0.02 -9.76
N ALA A 192 -8.34 -1.12 -9.00
CA ALA A 192 -7.56 -2.30 -9.34
C ALA A 192 -8.29 -3.58 -8.88
N PRO A 193 -7.91 -4.78 -9.38
CA PRO A 193 -8.47 -6.03 -8.92
C PRO A 193 -8.36 -6.16 -7.39
N GLY A 194 -9.49 -6.47 -6.76
CA GLY A 194 -9.55 -6.59 -5.29
C GLY A 194 -10.57 -7.61 -4.80
N GLN A 195 -11.21 -8.36 -5.69
CA GLN A 195 -12.12 -9.45 -5.35
C GLN A 195 -11.54 -10.79 -5.83
N ASP A 196 -11.69 -11.85 -5.03
CA ASP A 196 -11.25 -13.21 -5.32
C ASP A 196 -9.74 -13.30 -5.62
N ILE A 197 -8.92 -12.58 -4.83
CA ILE A 197 -7.48 -12.46 -5.07
C ILE A 197 -6.69 -13.46 -4.23
N ILE A 198 -5.83 -14.24 -4.90
CA ILE A 198 -4.91 -15.15 -4.24
C ILE A 198 -3.71 -14.38 -3.70
N CYS A 199 -3.43 -14.52 -2.40
CA CYS A 199 -2.28 -13.89 -1.74
C CYS A 199 -1.62 -14.82 -0.72
N ALA A 200 -0.40 -14.48 -0.31
CA ALA A 200 0.32 -15.26 0.68
C ALA A 200 -0.37 -15.23 2.05
N SER A 201 -0.34 -16.38 2.72
CA SER A 201 -0.84 -16.58 4.07
C SER A 201 0.05 -17.60 4.79
N PHE A 202 -0.27 -17.92 6.04
CA PHE A 202 0.36 -18.99 6.80
C PHE A 202 -0.50 -19.37 8.01
N GLN A 203 -1.16 -20.53 7.96
CA GLN A 203 -1.85 -21.08 9.13
C GLN A 203 -1.02 -22.14 9.85
N ASP A 204 -0.30 -23.03 9.13
CA ASP A 204 0.40 -24.18 9.74
C ASP A 204 1.88 -24.35 9.32
N GLY A 205 2.54 -23.28 8.85
CA GLY A 205 3.94 -23.36 8.40
C GLY A 205 4.47 -22.06 7.79
N ARG A 206 5.59 -22.13 7.05
CA ARG A 206 6.16 -20.96 6.34
C ARG A 206 5.51 -20.67 4.98
N PHE A 207 4.63 -21.56 4.50
CA PHE A 207 4.11 -21.57 3.14
C PHE A 207 2.59 -21.65 3.20
N GLY A 208 1.90 -20.70 2.58
CA GLY A 208 0.46 -20.73 2.48
C GLY A 208 -0.05 -19.70 1.50
N TYR A 209 -1.20 -19.98 0.91
CA TYR A 209 -1.96 -19.04 0.10
C TYR A 209 -3.41 -19.09 0.54
N GLN A 210 -4.10 -17.97 0.39
CA GLN A 210 -5.53 -17.86 0.61
C GLN A 210 -6.14 -16.99 -0.47
N ILE A 211 -7.46 -17.02 -0.56
CA ILE A 211 -8.24 -16.07 -1.35
C ILE A 211 -8.80 -15.05 -0.36
N ASP A 212 -8.66 -13.76 -0.66
CA ASP A 212 -9.19 -12.67 0.16
C ASP A 212 -9.73 -11.53 -0.74
N ASP A 213 -10.51 -10.65 -0.13
CA ASP A 213 -11.22 -9.55 -0.76
C ASP A 213 -10.89 -8.22 -0.05
N GLY A 214 -10.69 -7.17 -0.82
CA GLY A 214 -10.60 -5.83 -0.25
C GLY A 214 -9.98 -4.78 -1.15
N THR A 215 -10.35 -3.52 -0.90
CA THR A 215 -9.61 -2.36 -1.43
C THR A 215 -8.17 -2.37 -0.96
N SER A 216 -7.86 -3.03 0.16
CA SER A 216 -6.50 -3.34 0.62
C SER A 216 -5.65 -4.07 -0.42
N LEU A 217 -6.23 -5.05 -1.13
CA LEU A 217 -5.51 -5.87 -2.11
C LEU A 217 -5.33 -5.10 -3.43
N ALA A 218 -6.36 -4.37 -3.85
CA ALA A 218 -6.27 -3.41 -4.96
C ALA A 218 -5.16 -2.35 -4.72
N THR A 219 -5.07 -1.83 -3.49
CA THR A 219 -4.02 -0.89 -3.06
C THR A 219 -2.62 -1.49 -3.22
N ALA A 220 -2.46 -2.78 -2.90
CA ALA A 220 -1.18 -3.47 -3.02
C ALA A 220 -0.71 -3.56 -4.48
N TYR A 221 -1.61 -3.90 -5.41
CA TYR A 221 -1.30 -3.95 -6.84
C TYR A 221 -0.86 -2.57 -7.36
N VAL A 222 -1.59 -1.51 -7.03
CA VAL A 222 -1.21 -0.14 -7.43
C VAL A 222 0.15 0.23 -6.83
N SER A 223 0.41 -0.08 -5.56
CA SER A 223 1.73 0.16 -4.93
C SER A 223 2.87 -0.51 -5.69
N GLY A 224 2.67 -1.76 -6.12
CA GLY A 224 3.63 -2.46 -6.96
C GLY A 224 3.79 -1.83 -8.34
N THR A 225 2.70 -1.46 -9.02
CA THR A 225 2.74 -0.75 -10.31
C THR A 225 3.54 0.54 -10.21
N LEU A 226 3.32 1.37 -9.18
CA LEU A 226 4.10 2.60 -8.98
C LEU A 226 5.59 2.31 -8.76
N ALA A 227 5.92 1.24 -8.03
CA ALA A 227 7.30 0.82 -7.85
C ALA A 227 7.95 0.32 -9.16
N GLN A 228 7.16 -0.19 -10.11
CA GLN A 228 7.66 -0.46 -11.46
C GLN A 228 7.99 0.83 -12.20
N PHE A 229 7.08 1.80 -12.26
CA PHE A 229 7.31 3.08 -12.93
C PHE A 229 8.52 3.84 -12.36
N ILE A 230 8.64 3.93 -11.03
CA ILE A 230 9.79 4.57 -10.36
C ILE A 230 11.12 3.93 -10.79
N SER A 231 11.14 2.60 -10.87
CA SER A 231 12.34 1.82 -11.17
C SER A 231 12.71 1.85 -12.66
N TYR A 232 11.75 1.55 -13.53
CA TYR A 232 11.96 1.36 -14.97
C TYR A 232 12.11 2.69 -15.70
N GLU A 233 11.24 3.66 -15.40
CA GLU A 233 11.21 4.98 -16.05
C GLU A 233 12.04 6.02 -15.29
N LYS A 234 12.73 5.61 -14.22
CA LYS A 234 13.64 6.45 -13.42
C LYS A 234 12.96 7.71 -12.86
N LEU A 235 11.68 7.61 -12.47
CA LEU A 235 10.88 8.69 -11.88
C LEU A 235 11.22 8.96 -10.40
N ARG A 236 12.52 9.06 -10.10
CA ARG A 236 13.04 9.08 -8.72
C ARG A 236 12.53 10.28 -7.94
N SER A 237 11.93 10.02 -6.78
CA SER A 237 11.48 11.03 -5.81
C SER A 237 10.61 12.15 -6.42
N ASN A 238 9.79 11.83 -7.42
CA ASN A 238 8.87 12.79 -8.05
C ASN A 238 7.44 12.23 -8.09
N THR A 239 6.67 12.50 -7.04
CA THR A 239 5.31 11.98 -6.91
C THR A 239 4.36 12.52 -7.98
N ALA A 240 4.58 13.74 -8.47
CA ALA A 240 3.77 14.32 -9.54
C ALA A 240 3.94 13.54 -10.86
N LEU A 241 5.18 13.24 -11.24
CA LEU A 241 5.45 12.42 -12.44
C LEU A 241 4.95 10.99 -12.27
N VAL A 242 5.10 10.38 -11.09
CA VAL A 242 4.59 9.03 -10.83
C VAL A 242 3.06 8.99 -10.92
N ARG A 243 2.35 9.97 -10.34
CA ARG A 243 0.89 10.08 -10.46
C ARG A 243 0.45 10.33 -11.90
N LYS A 244 1.14 11.22 -12.62
CA LYS A 244 0.85 11.47 -14.04
C LYS A 244 1.01 10.18 -14.83
N ARG A 245 2.11 9.46 -14.63
CA ARG A 245 2.38 8.20 -15.35
C ARG A 245 1.35 7.13 -15.06
N MET A 246 0.90 7.00 -13.81
CA MET A 246 -0.19 6.11 -13.42
C MET A 246 -1.49 6.42 -14.17
N VAL A 247 -1.85 7.70 -14.29
CA VAL A 247 -3.04 8.12 -15.04
C VAL A 247 -2.85 7.91 -16.55
N ASP A 248 -1.67 8.25 -17.09
CA ASP A 248 -1.40 8.06 -18.52
C ASP A 248 -1.38 6.57 -18.92
N ASN A 249 -1.08 5.66 -17.99
CA ASN A 249 -1.03 4.22 -18.26
C ASN A 249 -2.36 3.50 -18.00
N SER A 250 -3.33 4.14 -17.33
CA SER A 250 -4.58 3.46 -16.96
C SER A 250 -5.41 3.08 -18.18
N ILE A 251 -6.21 2.02 -18.03
CA ILE A 251 -7.22 1.68 -19.01
C ILE A 251 -8.50 2.41 -18.60
N ASP A 252 -8.91 3.35 -19.44
CA ASP A 252 -10.02 4.25 -19.15
C ASP A 252 -11.34 3.74 -19.73
N GLY A 253 -12.44 3.98 -19.01
CA GLY A 253 -13.79 3.79 -19.53
C GLY A 253 -14.34 2.35 -19.52
N ILE A 254 -13.58 1.38 -19.00
CA ILE A 254 -14.00 -0.04 -18.95
C ILE A 254 -14.65 -0.44 -17.62
N LEU A 255 -14.58 0.41 -16.59
CA LEU A 255 -15.14 0.09 -15.28
C LEU A 255 -16.66 0.27 -15.26
N GLU A 256 -17.34 -0.68 -14.64
CA GLU A 256 -18.80 -0.66 -14.44
C GLU A 256 -19.17 -0.54 -12.95
N GLY A 257 -20.40 -0.11 -12.65
CA GLY A 257 -20.94 -0.08 -11.28
C GLY A 257 -20.44 1.07 -10.38
N PHE A 258 -19.49 1.88 -10.85
CA PHE A 258 -19.12 3.13 -10.18
C PHE A 258 -20.07 4.28 -10.53
N SER A 259 -20.24 5.24 -9.61
CA SER A 259 -20.93 6.49 -9.89
C SER A 259 -20.17 7.34 -10.92
N ARG A 260 -20.87 8.21 -11.66
CA ARG A 260 -20.23 9.15 -12.61
C ARG A 260 -19.20 10.10 -11.98
N THR A 261 -19.25 10.29 -10.66
CA THR A 261 -18.30 11.12 -9.91
C THR A 261 -17.00 10.39 -9.58
N THR A 262 -16.94 9.08 -9.77
CA THR A 262 -15.73 8.27 -9.56
C THR A 262 -14.95 8.18 -10.87
N PRO A 263 -13.64 8.49 -10.90
CA PRO A 263 -12.84 8.31 -12.10
C PRO A 263 -12.86 6.86 -12.61
N ASN A 264 -13.15 6.70 -13.90
CA ASN A 264 -13.21 5.41 -14.56
C ASN A 264 -11.82 5.04 -15.11
N ARG A 265 -10.92 4.63 -14.21
CA ARG A 265 -9.52 4.29 -14.53
C ARG A 265 -9.14 2.96 -13.89
N LEU A 266 -8.76 1.97 -14.69
CA LEU A 266 -8.22 0.71 -14.20
C LEU A 266 -6.68 0.74 -14.17
N ASN A 267 -6.10 0.28 -13.07
CA ASN A 267 -4.66 0.07 -12.93
C ASN A 267 -4.12 -0.89 -13.99
N ASN A 268 -3.04 -0.49 -14.63
CA ASN A 268 -2.36 -1.25 -15.68
C ASN A 268 -0.85 -1.13 -15.46
N ASN A 269 -0.14 -2.25 -15.45
CA ASN A 269 1.29 -2.33 -15.09
C ASN A 269 2.21 -2.45 -16.29
#